data_AF-A0A1Y0IH82-F1
#
_entry.id   AF-A0A1Y0IH82-F1
#
_cell.length_a   1.000
_cell.length_b   1.000
_cell.length_c   1.000
_cell.angle_alpha   90.00
_cell.angle_beta   90.00
_cell.angle_gamma   90.00
#
_symmetry.space_group_name_H-M   'P 1'
#
loop_
_entity.id
_entity.type
_entity.pdbx_description
1 polymer ?
#
loop_
_entity_poly.entity_id
_entity_poly.type
_entity_poly.pdbx_seq_one_letter_code
_entity_poly.pdbx_strand_id
1 'polypeptide(L)'
;MIELQWHSVAGDNFHTLLRVTPNNQALYKKDKRFVLKDGNQKLYVTFGAGPEWGKLVSNNNRGADKTPHSAGQSLSVKVPQKYRNEVEFIEALFVLDKQYKDHLDYDLFPATVGNEVWWLADDGYNSNSFIAGLLKASGVKPIPTPPVSVPGFNKPVPSKYFGVTQ
;
A
#
# COMPACT_ATOMS: atom_id res chain seq x y z
N MET A 1 -15.12 3.17 0.72
CA MET A 1 -14.61 1.81 0.51
C MET A 1 -13.10 1.84 0.38
N ILE A 2 -12.40 0.98 1.13
CA ILE A 2 -10.94 0.88 1.12
C ILE A 2 -10.59 -0.59 0.83
N GLU A 3 -9.74 -0.82 -0.16
CA GLU A 3 -9.47 -2.14 -0.71
C GLU A 3 -7.97 -2.36 -0.89
N LEU A 4 -7.46 -3.49 -0.37
CA LEU A 4 -6.18 -4.03 -0.78
C LEU A 4 -6.39 -4.70 -2.14
N GLN A 5 -5.70 -4.24 -3.17
CA GLN A 5 -5.80 -4.80 -4.52
C GLN A 5 -4.46 -5.40 -4.95
N TRP A 6 -4.46 -6.24 -5.98
CA TRP A 6 -3.25 -6.80 -6.56
C TRP A 6 -3.35 -7.04 -8.07
N HIS A 7 -2.20 -7.06 -8.75
CA HIS A 7 -2.08 -7.44 -10.16
C HIS A 7 -0.77 -8.19 -10.44
N SER A 8 -0.74 -9.00 -11.49
CA SER A 8 0.43 -9.80 -11.87
C SER A 8 1.55 -8.89 -12.40
N VAL A 9 2.78 -9.17 -11.99
CA VAL A 9 3.99 -8.46 -12.47
C VAL A 9 4.89 -9.37 -13.29
N ALA A 10 5.26 -10.53 -12.74
CA ALA A 10 6.16 -11.47 -13.40
C ALA A 10 5.89 -12.90 -12.94
N GLY A 11 5.53 -13.77 -13.89
CA GLY A 11 5.08 -15.13 -13.60
C GLY A 11 3.88 -15.12 -12.65
N ASP A 12 3.94 -15.95 -11.61
CA ASP A 12 2.89 -16.07 -10.59
C ASP A 12 3.03 -15.07 -9.44
N ASN A 13 3.89 -14.04 -9.58
CA ASN A 13 4.09 -13.02 -8.55
C ASN A 13 3.26 -11.77 -8.80
N PHE A 14 2.69 -11.26 -7.72
CA PHE A 14 1.76 -10.13 -7.74
C PHE A 14 2.30 -8.94 -6.94
N HIS A 15 1.91 -7.76 -7.39
CA HIS A 15 2.12 -6.49 -6.72
C HIS A 15 0.82 -6.02 -6.08
N THR A 16 0.90 -5.53 -4.85
CA THR A 16 -0.23 -5.03 -4.07
C THR A 16 -0.24 -3.51 -4.01
N LEU A 17 -1.45 -2.95 -3.91
CA LEU A 17 -1.70 -1.53 -3.70
C LEU A 17 -2.92 -1.34 -2.81
N LEU A 18 -3.05 -0.17 -2.19
CA LEU A 18 -4.25 0.21 -1.43
C LEU A 18 -5.07 1.20 -2.24
N ARG A 19 -6.30 0.83 -2.60
CA ARG A 19 -7.24 1.73 -3.27
C ARG A 19 -8.26 2.27 -2.27
N VAL A 20 -8.41 3.58 -2.24
CA VAL A 20 -9.41 4.28 -1.44
C VAL A 20 -10.42 4.94 -2.36
N THR A 21 -11.70 4.56 -2.24
CA THR A 21 -12.84 5.21 -2.89
C THR A 21 -13.75 5.75 -1.78
N PRO A 22 -13.64 7.03 -1.38
CA PRO A 22 -14.32 7.56 -0.19
C PRO A 22 -15.84 7.44 -0.33
N ASN A 23 -16.54 7.11 0.75
CA ASN A 23 -18.01 7.07 0.72
C ASN A 23 -18.59 8.49 0.56
N ASN A 24 -17.97 9.49 1.21
CA ASN A 24 -18.34 10.90 1.07
C ASN A 24 -17.61 11.56 -0.12
N GLN A 25 -18.09 11.30 -1.34
CA GLN A 25 -17.51 11.84 -2.58
C GLN A 25 -17.50 13.38 -2.64
N ALA A 26 -18.50 14.04 -2.04
CA ALA A 26 -18.61 15.50 -2.05
C ALA A 26 -17.46 16.17 -1.29
N LEU A 27 -17.02 15.57 -0.17
CA LEU A 27 -15.91 16.07 0.65
C LEU A 27 -14.60 16.16 -0.14
N TYR A 28 -14.33 15.18 -1.01
CA TYR A 28 -13.06 15.07 -1.73
C TYR A 28 -13.11 15.65 -3.16
N LYS A 29 -14.23 16.24 -3.59
CA LYS A 29 -14.42 16.72 -4.97
C LYS A 29 -13.39 17.74 -5.46
N LYS A 30 -12.81 18.52 -4.54
CA LYS A 30 -11.78 19.53 -4.85
C LYS A 30 -10.37 19.12 -4.38
N ASP A 31 -10.23 17.91 -3.85
CA ASP A 31 -8.96 17.41 -3.36
C ASP A 31 -8.15 16.82 -4.53
N LYS A 32 -7.03 17.45 -4.85
CA LYS A 32 -6.15 17.06 -5.96
C LYS A 32 -5.47 15.70 -5.76
N ARG A 33 -5.48 15.16 -4.54
CA ARG A 33 -4.96 13.81 -4.24
C ARG A 33 -5.84 12.73 -4.88
N PHE A 34 -7.12 13.02 -5.11
CA PHE A 34 -8.09 12.09 -5.68
C PHE A 34 -8.27 12.33 -7.18
N VAL A 35 -8.40 11.23 -7.92
CA VAL A 35 -8.64 11.22 -9.36
C VAL A 35 -9.97 10.55 -9.67
N LEU A 36 -10.60 10.91 -10.79
CA LEU A 36 -11.84 10.28 -11.22
C LEU A 36 -11.57 8.86 -11.73
N LYS A 37 -12.39 7.90 -11.29
CA LYS A 37 -12.44 6.56 -11.83
C LYS A 37 -13.15 6.58 -13.17
N ASP A 38 -12.51 5.99 -14.17
CA ASP A 38 -13.07 5.85 -15.51
C ASP A 38 -14.41 5.10 -15.45
N GLY A 39 -15.40 5.61 -16.20
CA GLY A 39 -16.70 4.97 -16.41
C GLY A 39 -17.76 5.19 -15.33
N ASN A 40 -17.41 5.53 -14.08
CA ASN A 40 -18.42 5.67 -13.01
C ASN A 40 -18.32 6.96 -12.18
N GLN A 41 -17.44 7.90 -12.56
CA GLN A 41 -17.29 9.23 -11.97
C GLN A 41 -17.02 9.25 -10.45
N LYS A 42 -16.61 8.12 -9.85
CA LYS A 42 -16.22 8.10 -8.43
C LYS A 42 -14.75 8.50 -8.28
N LEU A 43 -14.47 9.41 -7.37
CA LEU A 43 -13.14 9.76 -6.92
C LEU A 43 -12.49 8.58 -6.22
N TYR A 44 -11.21 8.37 -6.49
CA TYR A 44 -10.37 7.43 -5.78
C TYR A 44 -8.94 7.94 -5.67
N VAL A 45 -8.17 7.33 -4.78
CA VAL A 45 -6.72 7.44 -4.71
C VAL A 45 -6.13 6.05 -4.54
N THR A 46 -4.94 5.81 -5.06
CA THR A 46 -4.15 4.63 -4.72
C THR A 46 -2.93 5.01 -3.91
N PHE A 47 -2.53 4.12 -3.00
CA PHE A 47 -1.23 4.14 -2.33
C PHE A 47 -0.47 2.92 -2.84
N GLY A 48 0.79 3.15 -3.19
CA GLY A 48 1.68 2.17 -3.80
C GLY A 48 3.13 2.63 -3.61
N ALA A 49 4.06 1.72 -3.84
CA ALA A 49 5.48 2.06 -3.90
C ALA A 49 6.14 1.28 -5.03
N GLY A 50 7.28 1.74 -5.51
CA GLY A 50 8.03 1.08 -6.57
C GLY A 50 9.50 1.45 -6.56
N PRO A 51 10.30 0.83 -7.44
CA PRO A 51 11.71 1.13 -7.56
C PRO A 51 11.91 2.49 -8.25
N GLU A 52 12.74 3.34 -7.65
CA GLU A 52 13.35 4.51 -8.29
C GLU A 52 14.81 4.60 -7.84
N TRP A 53 15.75 4.47 -8.76
CA TRP A 53 17.21 4.48 -8.47
C TRP A 53 17.64 3.49 -7.37
N GLY A 54 17.04 2.30 -7.36
CA GLY A 54 17.30 1.26 -6.35
C GLY A 54 16.61 1.49 -5.01
N LYS A 55 15.82 2.57 -4.87
CA LYS A 55 15.07 2.88 -3.64
C LYS A 55 13.60 2.57 -3.78
N LEU A 56 12.98 2.17 -2.68
CA LEU A 56 11.55 1.93 -2.55
C LEU A 56 10.88 3.28 -2.29
N VAL A 57 10.27 3.84 -3.33
CA VAL A 57 9.64 5.17 -3.34
C VAL A 57 8.12 5.03 -3.37
N SER A 58 7.45 5.66 -2.41
CA SER A 58 6.00 5.78 -2.35
C SER A 58 5.49 6.75 -3.42
N ASN A 59 4.36 6.42 -4.05
CA ASN A 59 3.76 7.33 -5.04
C ASN A 59 2.26 7.06 -5.16
N ASN A 60 1.45 8.08 -4.84
CA ASN A 60 0.01 7.96 -5.02
C ASN A 60 -0.36 7.99 -6.51
N ASN A 61 -1.32 7.16 -6.90
CA ASN A 61 -1.82 7.12 -8.28
C ASN A 61 -0.68 6.88 -9.29
N ARG A 62 0.25 5.96 -9.02
CA ARG A 62 1.29 5.57 -10.00
C ARG A 62 0.63 5.05 -11.28
N GLY A 63 1.23 5.28 -12.45
CA GLY A 63 0.60 5.01 -13.75
C GLY A 63 0.04 3.58 -13.92
N ALA A 64 0.81 2.57 -13.49
CA ALA A 64 0.40 1.16 -13.53
C ALA A 64 -0.75 0.83 -12.54
N ASP A 65 -0.86 1.60 -11.46
CA ASP A 65 -1.81 1.39 -10.35
C ASP A 65 -3.17 2.04 -10.61
N LYS A 66 -3.26 2.96 -11.58
CA LYS A 66 -4.51 3.62 -11.96
C LYS A 66 -5.47 2.68 -12.69
N THR A 67 -4.92 1.71 -13.43
CA THR A 67 -5.70 0.82 -14.28
C THR A 67 -6.59 -0.07 -13.43
N PRO A 68 -7.92 -0.15 -13.71
CA PRO A 68 -8.81 -1.06 -12.99
C PRO A 68 -8.31 -2.51 -13.04
N HIS A 69 -8.11 -3.11 -11.88
CA HIS A 69 -7.79 -4.54 -11.77
C HIS A 69 -9.05 -5.39 -11.95
N SER A 70 -8.87 -6.64 -12.40
CA SER A 70 -9.97 -7.54 -12.70
C SER A 70 -10.84 -7.79 -11.46
N ALA A 71 -12.14 -7.99 -11.67
CA ALA A 71 -13.05 -8.33 -10.58
C ALA A 71 -12.54 -9.56 -9.80
N GLY A 72 -12.58 -9.50 -8.47
CA GLY A 72 -12.06 -10.55 -7.59
C GLY A 72 -10.60 -10.37 -7.14
N GLN A 73 -9.89 -9.35 -7.62
CA GLN A 73 -8.52 -9.02 -7.19
C GLN A 73 -8.49 -7.95 -6.10
N SER A 74 -9.41 -8.04 -5.13
CA SER A 74 -9.42 -7.12 -3.98
C SER A 74 -9.91 -7.76 -2.69
N LEU A 75 -9.41 -7.23 -1.57
CA LEU A 75 -9.88 -7.52 -0.23
C LEU A 75 -10.27 -6.22 0.46
N SER A 76 -11.46 -6.19 1.08
CA SER A 76 -11.92 -5.02 1.83
C SER A 76 -11.07 -4.84 3.10
N VAL A 77 -10.61 -3.61 3.31
CA VAL A 77 -9.88 -3.20 4.52
C VAL A 77 -10.84 -2.50 5.46
N LYS A 78 -11.02 -3.07 6.66
CA LYS A 78 -11.85 -2.48 7.70
C LYS A 78 -11.17 -1.26 8.31
N VAL A 79 -11.95 -0.22 8.60
CA VAL A 79 -11.50 0.96 9.35
C VAL A 79 -11.08 0.51 10.76
N PRO A 80 -9.82 0.76 11.19
CA PRO A 80 -9.39 0.43 12.55
C PRO A 80 -10.20 1.18 13.62
N GLN A 81 -10.49 0.51 14.75
CA GLN A 81 -11.29 1.08 15.85
C GLN A 81 -10.72 2.37 16.46
N LYS A 82 -9.42 2.64 16.28
CA LYS A 82 -8.78 3.87 16.77
C LYS A 82 -9.19 5.12 15.99
N TYR A 83 -9.83 4.98 14.82
CA TYR A 83 -10.37 6.08 14.05
C TYR A 83 -11.89 6.15 14.23
N ARG A 84 -12.43 7.36 14.34
CA ARG A 84 -13.88 7.57 14.54
C ARG A 84 -14.69 7.19 13.29
N ASN A 85 -14.10 7.34 12.10
CA ASN A 85 -14.76 7.09 10.83
C ASN A 85 -13.76 6.91 9.68
N GLU A 86 -14.29 6.66 8.47
CA GLU A 86 -13.51 6.49 7.24
C GLU A 86 -12.66 7.73 6.91
N VAL A 87 -13.17 8.94 7.12
CA VAL A 87 -12.45 10.19 6.78
C VAL A 87 -11.16 10.29 7.59
N GLU A 88 -11.23 10.05 8.90
CA GLU A 88 -10.02 10.07 9.74
C GLU A 88 -9.01 8.99 9.34
N PHE A 89 -9.47 7.82 8.96
CA PHE A 89 -8.58 6.76 8.50
C PHE A 89 -7.91 7.12 7.18
N ILE A 90 -8.64 7.70 6.23
CA ILE A 90 -8.08 8.19 4.96
C ILE A 90 -7.00 9.26 5.21
N GLU A 91 -7.27 10.25 6.07
CA GLU A 91 -6.27 11.28 6.38
C GLU A 91 -5.06 10.70 7.10
N ALA A 92 -5.25 9.72 7.99
CA ALA A 92 -4.14 9.03 8.62
C ALA A 92 -3.26 8.28 7.61
N LEU A 93 -3.83 7.65 6.57
CA LEU A 93 -3.05 7.02 5.51
C LEU A 93 -2.17 8.03 4.78
N PHE A 94 -2.69 9.21 4.43
CA PHE A 94 -1.89 10.27 3.81
C PHE A 94 -0.79 10.82 4.73
N VAL A 95 -1.07 10.97 6.02
CA VAL A 95 -0.04 11.40 7.00
C VAL A 95 1.09 10.37 7.08
N LEU A 96 0.76 9.08 7.17
CA LEU A 96 1.74 8.00 7.25
C LEU A 96 2.57 7.90 5.97
N ASP A 97 1.92 7.93 4.81
CA ASP A 97 2.55 7.92 3.49
C ASP A 97 3.53 9.10 3.34
N LYS A 98 3.11 10.31 3.70
CA LYS A 98 3.99 11.51 3.70
C LYS A 98 5.18 11.41 4.67
N GLN A 99 5.06 10.64 5.76
CA GLN A 99 6.16 10.43 6.70
C GLN A 99 7.17 9.37 6.23
N TYR A 100 6.78 8.53 5.27
CA TYR A 100 7.70 7.63 4.61
C TYR A 100 8.70 8.43 3.77
N LYS A 101 9.99 8.15 3.95
CA LYS A 101 11.10 8.99 3.48
C LYS A 101 11.74 8.52 2.16
N ASP A 102 11.16 7.52 1.49
CA ASP A 102 11.61 7.06 0.17
C ASP A 102 13.11 6.68 0.06
N HIS A 103 13.70 6.13 1.12
CA HIS A 103 15.15 5.82 1.19
C HIS A 103 15.50 4.36 1.45
N LEU A 104 14.50 3.49 1.64
CA LEU A 104 14.75 2.07 1.85
C LEU A 104 15.21 1.42 0.55
N ASP A 105 16.04 0.40 0.65
CA ASP A 105 16.49 -0.34 -0.52
C ASP A 105 15.32 -1.12 -1.14
N TYR A 106 15.24 -1.07 -2.48
CA TYR A 106 14.25 -1.83 -3.22
C TYR A 106 14.81 -3.17 -3.65
N ASP A 107 14.19 -4.25 -3.19
CA ASP A 107 14.41 -5.60 -3.70
C ASP A 107 13.16 -6.09 -4.40
N LEU A 108 13.25 -6.68 -5.59
CA LEU A 108 12.06 -7.24 -6.24
C LEU A 108 11.47 -8.42 -5.41
N PHE A 109 12.37 -9.23 -4.84
CA PHE A 109 12.05 -10.39 -4.02
C PHE A 109 12.87 -10.33 -2.72
N PRO A 110 12.46 -9.51 -1.74
CA PRO A 110 13.16 -9.44 -0.46
C PRO A 110 13.07 -10.80 0.24
N ALA A 111 14.13 -11.23 0.91
CA ALA A 111 14.07 -12.48 1.65
C ALA A 111 13.06 -12.35 2.79
N THR A 112 12.43 -13.47 3.10
CA THR A 112 11.45 -13.56 4.18
C THR A 112 12.17 -13.47 5.52
N VAL A 113 11.54 -12.82 6.50
CA VAL A 113 12.05 -12.74 7.88
C VAL A 113 12.44 -14.15 8.38
N GLY A 114 13.70 -14.31 8.82
CA GLY A 114 14.27 -15.58 9.30
C GLY A 114 14.99 -16.41 8.24
N ASN A 115 14.97 -16.01 6.96
CA ASN A 115 15.73 -16.64 5.87
C ASN A 115 16.82 -15.70 5.31
N GLU A 116 17.23 -14.69 6.08
CA GLU A 116 18.33 -13.80 5.70
C GLU A 116 19.64 -14.59 5.64
N VAL A 117 20.44 -14.42 4.57
CA VAL A 117 21.77 -15.05 4.46
C VAL A 117 22.85 -14.03 4.80
N TRP A 118 23.84 -14.41 5.62
CA TRP A 118 24.80 -13.44 6.16
C TRP A 118 25.69 -12.76 5.11
N TRP A 119 25.83 -13.33 3.91
CA TRP A 119 26.65 -12.80 2.82
C TRP A 119 25.88 -11.97 1.78
N LEU A 120 24.56 -11.85 1.91
CA LEU A 120 23.74 -11.00 1.04
C LEU A 120 22.94 -10.07 1.96
N ALA A 121 23.14 -8.77 1.82
CA ALA A 121 22.32 -7.80 2.53
C ALA A 121 20.85 -8.03 2.11
N ASP A 122 20.03 -8.47 3.07
CA ASP A 122 18.57 -8.63 2.92
C ASP A 122 17.86 -7.61 3.82
N ASP A 123 18.28 -6.36 3.74
CA ASP A 123 17.63 -5.22 4.40
C ASP A 123 16.65 -4.49 3.48
N GLY A 124 16.53 -4.95 2.23
CA GLY A 124 15.61 -4.40 1.26
C GLY A 124 14.16 -4.79 1.49
N TYR A 125 13.31 -3.99 0.87
CA TYR A 125 11.86 -4.09 0.91
C TYR A 125 11.31 -3.92 -0.50
N ASN A 126 10.07 -4.33 -0.72
CA ASN A 126 9.41 -4.09 -1.98
C ASN A 126 8.09 -3.37 -1.79
N SER A 127 7.39 -3.18 -2.89
CA SER A 127 6.06 -2.59 -2.91
C SER A 127 5.03 -3.31 -2.03
N ASN A 128 5.06 -4.63 -1.98
CA ASN A 128 4.20 -5.42 -1.09
C ASN A 128 4.55 -5.19 0.38
N SER A 129 5.84 -5.12 0.70
CA SER A 129 6.32 -4.76 2.04
C SER A 129 5.82 -3.38 2.47
N PHE A 130 5.83 -2.40 1.55
CA PHE A 130 5.35 -1.06 1.81
C PHE A 130 3.86 -1.06 2.18
N ILE A 131 3.00 -1.70 1.38
CA ILE A 131 1.56 -1.76 1.64
C ILE A 131 1.24 -2.49 2.95
N ALA A 132 1.88 -3.64 3.20
CA ALA A 132 1.74 -4.33 4.47
C ALA A 132 2.19 -3.46 5.65
N GLY A 133 3.29 -2.71 5.49
CA GLY A 133 3.80 -1.75 6.48
C GLY A 133 2.85 -0.60 6.75
N LEU A 134 2.29 0.03 5.71
CA LEU A 134 1.34 1.13 5.81
C LEU A 134 0.04 0.69 6.50
N LEU A 135 -0.49 -0.49 6.14
CA LEU A 135 -1.66 -1.07 6.80
C LEU A 135 -1.38 -1.37 8.29
N LYS A 136 -0.19 -1.92 8.60
CA LYS A 136 0.23 -2.17 9.98
C LYS A 136 0.35 -0.87 10.78
N ALA A 137 1.05 0.13 10.25
CA ALA A 137 1.29 1.43 10.89
C ALA A 137 -0.03 2.20 11.10
N SER A 138 -0.96 2.07 10.16
CA SER A 138 -2.29 2.65 10.29
C SER A 138 -3.20 1.91 11.27
N GLY A 139 -2.76 0.79 11.85
CA GLY A 139 -3.48 0.07 12.91
C GLY A 139 -4.48 -0.97 12.42
N VAL A 140 -4.44 -1.34 11.14
CA VAL A 140 -5.27 -2.43 10.59
C VAL A 140 -4.86 -3.76 11.21
N LYS A 141 -5.82 -4.44 11.84
CA LYS A 141 -5.63 -5.76 12.48
C LYS A 141 -6.91 -6.61 12.34
N PRO A 142 -6.81 -7.86 11.83
CA PRO A 142 -5.67 -8.40 11.08
C PRO A 142 -5.50 -7.68 9.73
N ILE A 143 -4.28 -7.68 9.18
CA ILE A 143 -4.04 -7.24 7.80
C ILE A 143 -4.62 -8.31 6.87
N PRO A 144 -5.48 -7.96 5.90
CA PRO A 144 -5.97 -8.93 4.91
C PRO A 144 -4.80 -9.51 4.11
N THR A 145 -4.73 -10.84 3.99
CA THR A 145 -3.69 -11.53 3.22
C THR A 145 -4.22 -11.85 1.82
N PRO A 146 -3.59 -11.36 0.74
CA PRO A 146 -3.94 -11.74 -0.61
C PRO A 146 -3.85 -13.27 -0.81
N PRO A 147 -4.80 -13.92 -1.52
CA PRO A 147 -4.76 -15.35 -1.79
C PRO A 147 -3.83 -15.71 -2.97
N VAL A 148 -2.76 -14.94 -3.18
CA VAL A 148 -1.82 -15.06 -4.31
C VAL A 148 -0.39 -14.83 -3.82
N SER A 149 0.62 -15.19 -4.61
CA SER A 149 2.02 -14.94 -4.25
C SER A 149 2.33 -13.44 -4.30
N VAL A 150 2.53 -12.84 -3.13
CA VAL A 150 2.94 -11.44 -2.94
C VAL A 150 4.25 -11.38 -2.16
N PRO A 151 5.41 -11.68 -2.80
CA PRO A 151 6.71 -11.66 -2.13
C PRO A 151 6.92 -10.36 -1.37
N GLY A 152 7.50 -10.42 -0.17
CA GLY A 152 7.72 -9.26 0.70
C GLY A 152 6.52 -8.83 1.56
N PHE A 153 5.29 -9.29 1.29
CA PHE A 153 4.10 -8.88 2.07
C PHE A 153 4.18 -9.35 3.55
N ASN A 154 4.85 -10.47 3.81
CA ASN A 154 5.12 -10.97 5.17
C ASN A 154 6.31 -10.30 5.87
N LYS A 155 7.06 -9.45 5.16
CA LYS A 155 8.13 -8.58 5.67
C LYS A 155 7.66 -7.11 5.54
N PRO A 156 6.69 -6.66 6.35
CA PRO A 156 6.17 -5.30 6.25
C PRO A 156 7.25 -4.28 6.57
N VAL A 157 7.24 -3.14 5.85
CA VAL A 157 8.08 -1.98 6.21
C VAL A 157 7.79 -1.61 7.68
N PRO A 158 8.81 -1.50 8.55
CA PRO A 158 8.62 -1.20 9.96
C PRO A 158 7.89 0.12 10.19
N SER A 159 6.95 0.15 11.15
CA SER A 159 6.10 1.33 11.43
C SER A 159 6.87 2.61 11.78
N LYS A 160 8.11 2.49 12.27
CA LYS A 160 9.02 3.64 12.52
C LYS A 160 9.33 4.44 11.25
N TYR A 161 9.32 3.80 10.08
CA TYR A 161 9.54 4.49 8.79
C TYR A 161 8.32 5.30 8.35
N PHE A 162 7.15 5.04 8.95
CA PHE A 162 5.94 5.84 8.80
C PHE A 162 5.74 6.77 10.02
N GLY A 163 6.78 7.03 10.81
CA GLY A 163 6.75 7.93 11.98
C GLY A 163 5.95 7.43 13.19
N VAL A 164 5.61 6.14 13.24
CA VAL A 164 4.94 5.54 14.41
C VAL A 164 5.98 4.91 15.34
N THR A 165 6.15 5.49 16.53
CA THR A 165 6.91 4.89 17.63
C THR A 165 6.00 3.96 18.43
N GLN A 166 6.51 2.76 18.75
CA GLN A 166 5.83 1.81 19.64
C GLN A 166 5.94 2.23 21.09
#